data_AF-A5L6J4-F1
#
_entry.id   AF-A5L6J4-F1
#
_cell.length_a   1.000
_cell.length_b   1.000
_cell.length_c   1.000
_cell.angle_alpha   90.00
_cell.angle_beta   90.00
_cell.angle_gamma   90.00
#
_symmetry.space_group_name_H-M   'P 1'
#
loop_
_entity.id
_entity.type
_entity.pdbx_description
1 polymer ?
#
loop_
_entity_poly.entity_id
_entity_poly.type
_entity_poly.pdbx_seq_one_letter_code
_entity_poly.pdbx_strand_id
1 'polypeptide(L)'
;MPNKNNPDELALLRSKVTELESTVLTLHQSLGESESNILTLHQSLDESKSNVLTLRQSLNESEITIQSLVEKLNLARRKRFGSSSETMPPQDLEFNEAEAHADTTGEDEAPDNQNDETSEAKNTSSETKRRGRPKLPEDLPRERVVVDIPESEKTCSCCQSMLCRMGQSTSEKLVYIPARLYVEVTERPKYVCRQCDALGEKSVVAMASPPASIIPKSIATPSLFAQIITNKYHYALPLYRQESLFRQYGLALSRKTMSQWILRCADKVEPLIALLKETLLAQDVLFADETTLTVLDDERKKSYIWLYGCGPYRDGNAQAPGIVLFDYQEGSRGHHCPQAYLSNYTGYLHVDGYKAYEKTEAKLVGCWAHARRKSIEAEQS
;
A
#
# COMPACT_ATOMS: atom_id res chain seq x y z
N MET A 1 -75.94 100.98 28.56
CA MET A 1 -75.91 101.12 30.03
C MET A 1 -75.26 99.85 30.58
N PRO A 2 -74.06 99.95 31.17
CA PRO A 2 -73.22 98.81 31.56
C PRO A 2 -73.66 98.29 32.94
N ASN A 3 -73.84 96.98 33.10
CA ASN A 3 -73.99 96.41 34.44
C ASN A 3 -72.60 95.98 34.93
N LYS A 4 -72.12 96.71 35.94
CA LYS A 4 -70.83 96.53 36.60
C LYS A 4 -70.93 95.37 37.60
N ASN A 5 -69.93 94.48 37.56
CA ASN A 5 -69.44 93.66 38.67
C ASN A 5 -70.48 92.88 39.49
N ASN A 6 -70.79 91.65 39.05
CA ASN A 6 -71.27 90.61 39.94
C ASN A 6 -70.06 89.91 40.62
N PRO A 7 -69.80 90.13 41.92
CA PRO A 7 -68.63 89.59 42.60
C PRO A 7 -68.63 88.05 42.67
N ASP A 8 -69.80 87.41 42.62
CA ASP A 8 -69.92 85.94 42.65
C ASP A 8 -69.47 85.28 41.34
N GLU A 9 -69.68 85.95 40.19
CA GLU A 9 -69.30 85.43 38.87
C GLU A 9 -67.78 85.53 38.65
N LEU A 10 -67.16 86.59 39.18
CA LEU A 10 -65.71 86.79 39.22
C LEU A 10 -65.01 85.80 40.18
N ALA A 11 -65.64 85.46 41.30
CA ALA A 11 -65.14 84.44 42.23
C ALA A 11 -65.21 83.02 41.62
N LEU A 12 -66.31 82.69 40.93
CA LEU A 12 -66.47 81.42 40.22
C LEU A 12 -65.45 81.25 39.08
N LEU A 13 -65.19 82.31 38.31
CA LEU A 13 -64.17 82.31 37.26
C LEU A 13 -62.76 82.13 37.84
N ARG A 14 -62.42 82.80 38.95
CA ARG A 14 -61.13 82.61 39.63
C ARG A 14 -60.95 81.18 40.15
N SER A 15 -61.99 80.59 40.74
CA SER A 15 -61.99 79.19 41.18
C SER A 15 -61.74 78.22 40.02
N LYS A 16 -62.37 78.44 38.87
CA LYS A 16 -62.16 77.63 37.66
C LYS A 16 -60.76 77.81 37.08
N VAL A 17 -60.20 79.03 37.12
CA VAL A 17 -58.82 79.28 36.71
C VAL A 17 -57.84 78.54 37.62
N THR A 18 -58.03 78.58 38.94
CA THR A 18 -57.16 77.84 39.88
C THR A 18 -57.28 76.31 39.71
N GLU A 19 -58.47 75.80 39.41
CA GLU A 19 -58.69 74.39 39.09
C GLU A 19 -57.99 74.01 37.78
N LEU A 20 -58.13 74.82 36.73
CA LEU A 20 -57.41 74.63 35.47
C LEU A 20 -55.89 74.70 35.65
N GLU A 21 -55.37 75.65 36.43
CA GLU A 21 -53.94 75.74 36.75
C GLU A 21 -53.45 74.48 37.47
N SER A 22 -54.22 73.96 38.44
CA SER A 22 -53.91 72.70 39.11
C SER A 22 -53.91 71.50 38.16
N THR A 23 -54.86 71.43 37.21
CA THR A 23 -54.89 70.34 36.22
C THR A 23 -53.75 70.45 35.21
N VAL A 24 -53.35 71.66 34.82
CA VAL A 24 -52.20 71.87 33.94
C VAL A 24 -50.91 71.44 34.64
N LEU A 25 -50.76 71.74 35.93
CA LEU A 25 -49.61 71.30 36.72
C LEU A 25 -49.53 69.78 36.85
N THR A 26 -50.65 69.09 37.11
CA THR A 26 -50.67 67.62 37.17
C THR A 26 -50.40 66.97 35.82
N LEU A 27 -50.91 67.54 34.72
CA LEU A 27 -50.61 67.09 33.36
C LEU A 27 -49.13 67.28 33.01
N HIS A 28 -48.52 68.41 33.37
CA HIS A 28 -47.09 68.64 33.18
C HIS A 28 -46.23 67.65 33.96
N GLN A 29 -46.60 67.35 35.20
CA GLN A 29 -45.90 66.35 36.01
C GLN A 29 -46.02 64.95 35.40
N SER A 30 -47.23 64.55 34.97
CA SER A 30 -47.46 63.27 34.29
C SER A 30 -46.71 63.17 32.96
N LEU A 31 -46.63 64.27 32.20
CA LEU A 31 -45.86 64.33 30.96
C LEU A 31 -44.35 64.13 31.23
N GLY A 32 -43.79 64.81 32.24
CA GLY A 32 -42.39 64.63 32.63
C GLY A 32 -42.07 63.20 33.11
N GLU A 33 -42.98 62.58 33.86
CA GLU A 33 -42.87 61.16 34.24
C GLU A 33 -42.90 60.23 33.01
N SER A 34 -43.78 60.53 32.03
CA SER A 34 -43.86 59.76 30.79
C SER A 34 -42.59 59.90 29.92
N GLU A 35 -42.01 61.09 29.83
CA GLU A 35 -40.75 61.33 29.10
C GLU A 35 -39.58 60.60 29.75
N SER A 36 -39.51 60.60 31.09
CA SER A 36 -38.51 59.83 31.84
C SER A 36 -38.67 58.32 31.59
N ASN A 37 -39.90 57.81 31.55
CA ASN A 37 -40.17 56.40 31.25
C ASN A 37 -39.80 56.02 29.81
N ILE A 38 -40.01 56.92 28.85
CA ILE A 38 -39.60 56.69 27.45
C ILE A 38 -38.07 56.59 27.34
N LEU A 39 -37.34 57.46 28.05
CA LEU A 39 -35.88 57.42 28.06
C LEU A 39 -35.33 56.12 28.66
N THR A 40 -35.88 55.65 29.77
CA THR A 40 -35.45 54.38 30.38
C THR A 40 -35.78 53.18 29.50
N LEU A 41 -36.93 53.18 28.83
CA LEU A 41 -37.30 52.14 27.86
C LEU A 41 -36.37 52.14 26.64
N HIS A 42 -35.99 53.30 26.11
CA HIS A 42 -35.02 53.39 25.01
C HIS A 42 -33.65 52.86 25.42
N GLN A 43 -33.18 53.20 26.63
CA GLN A 43 -31.91 52.69 27.16
C GLN A 43 -31.93 51.15 27.31
N SER A 44 -33.03 50.60 27.86
CA SER A 44 -33.20 49.14 27.98
C SER A 44 -33.31 48.45 26.62
N LEU A 45 -33.95 49.08 25.64
CA LEU A 45 -34.05 48.55 24.28
C LEU A 45 -32.68 48.50 23.59
N ASP A 46 -31.84 49.51 23.77
CA ASP A 46 -30.51 49.54 23.18
C ASP A 46 -29.55 48.54 23.85
N GLU A 47 -29.66 48.36 25.17
CA GLU A 47 -28.96 47.30 25.89
C GLU A 47 -29.40 45.90 25.39
N SER A 48 -30.70 45.69 25.20
CA SER A 48 -31.24 44.45 24.64
C SER A 48 -30.72 44.19 23.23
N LYS A 49 -30.71 45.20 22.35
CA LYS A 49 -30.14 45.09 20.99
C LYS A 49 -28.67 44.72 21.01
N SER A 50 -27.88 45.35 21.89
CA SER A 50 -26.46 45.03 22.07
C SER A 50 -26.27 43.56 22.47
N ASN A 51 -27.06 43.09 23.45
CA ASN A 51 -27.04 41.70 23.90
C ASN A 51 -27.46 40.72 22.79
N VAL A 52 -28.43 41.07 21.94
CA VAL A 52 -28.80 40.23 20.79
C VAL A 52 -27.66 40.13 19.79
N LEU A 53 -26.91 41.21 19.54
CA LEU A 53 -25.77 41.20 18.62
C LEU A 53 -24.63 40.32 19.15
N THR A 54 -24.29 40.43 20.44
CA THR A 54 -23.23 39.61 21.05
C THR A 54 -23.61 38.13 21.07
N LEU A 55 -24.87 37.81 21.38
CA LEU A 55 -25.39 36.44 21.32
C LEU A 55 -25.34 35.86 19.91
N ARG A 56 -25.70 36.64 18.88
CA ARG A 56 -25.59 36.21 17.48
C ARG A 56 -24.15 35.95 17.07
N GLN A 57 -23.21 36.78 17.52
CA GLN A 57 -21.80 36.57 17.25
C GLN A 57 -21.29 35.29 17.90
N SER A 58 -21.60 35.07 19.17
CA SER A 58 -21.26 33.84 19.90
C SER A 58 -21.89 32.59 19.28
N LEU A 59 -23.13 32.70 18.78
CA LEU A 59 -23.80 31.61 18.07
C LEU A 59 -23.07 31.26 16.77
N ASN A 60 -22.69 32.26 15.97
CA ASN A 60 -21.93 32.04 14.73
C ASN A 60 -20.55 31.42 15.00
N GLU A 61 -19.84 31.91 16.01
CA GLU A 61 -18.56 31.32 16.43
C GLU A 61 -18.76 29.85 16.86
N SER A 62 -19.81 29.57 17.64
CA SER A 62 -20.15 28.22 18.07
C SER A 62 -20.50 27.31 16.89
N GLU A 63 -21.29 27.78 15.91
CA GLU A 63 -21.64 27.02 14.71
C GLU A 63 -20.40 26.65 13.88
N ILE A 64 -19.47 27.60 13.68
CA ILE A 64 -18.19 27.35 12.99
C ILE A 64 -17.37 26.30 13.74
N THR A 65 -17.31 26.38 15.08
CA THR A 65 -16.59 25.35 15.87
C THR A 65 -17.25 23.99 15.77
N ILE A 66 -18.59 23.91 15.80
CA ILE A 66 -19.33 22.65 15.66
C ILE A 66 -19.07 22.04 14.29
N GLN A 67 -19.12 22.83 13.21
CA GLN A 67 -18.79 22.34 11.87
C GLN A 67 -17.37 21.77 11.81
N SER A 68 -16.37 22.50 12.32
CA SER A 68 -14.99 22.01 12.35
C SER A 68 -14.83 20.72 13.17
N LEU A 69 -15.56 20.59 14.28
CA LEU A 69 -15.51 19.39 15.12
C LEU A 69 -16.21 18.20 14.45
N VAL A 70 -17.32 18.43 13.74
CA VAL A 70 -18.02 17.40 12.97
C VAL A 70 -17.14 16.89 11.83
N GLU A 71 -16.46 17.76 11.09
CA GLU A 71 -15.48 17.38 10.06
C GLU A 71 -14.35 16.53 10.65
N LYS A 72 -13.74 16.99 11.76
CA LYS A 72 -12.69 16.23 12.46
C LYS A 72 -13.19 14.87 12.95
N LEU A 73 -14.42 14.78 13.44
CA LEU A 73 -15.03 13.52 13.88
C LEU A 73 -15.32 12.58 12.72
N ASN A 74 -15.81 13.09 11.60
CA ASN A 74 -16.04 12.30 10.39
C ASN A 74 -14.73 11.74 9.84
N LEU A 75 -13.70 12.58 9.74
CA LEU A 75 -12.36 12.18 9.33
C LEU A 75 -11.76 11.15 10.29
N ALA A 76 -11.89 11.34 11.61
CA ALA A 76 -11.41 10.38 12.61
C ALA A 76 -12.17 9.04 12.54
N ARG A 77 -13.50 9.07 12.37
CA ARG A 77 -14.32 7.86 12.19
C ARG A 77 -13.92 7.11 10.93
N ARG A 78 -13.69 7.79 9.80
CA ARG A 78 -13.22 7.15 8.57
C ARG A 78 -11.79 6.61 8.70
N LYS A 79 -10.87 7.31 9.35
CA LYS A 79 -9.53 6.75 9.63
C LYS A 79 -9.56 5.50 10.50
N ARG A 80 -10.56 5.36 11.38
CA ARG A 80 -10.72 4.20 12.27
C ARG A 80 -11.55 3.06 11.69
N PHE A 81 -12.56 3.37 10.90
CA PHE A 81 -13.61 2.44 10.47
C PHE A 81 -13.84 2.42 8.95
N GLY A 82 -13.25 3.36 8.22
CA GLY A 82 -13.26 3.41 6.76
C GLY A 82 -12.11 2.60 6.17
N SER A 83 -12.20 2.30 4.88
CA SER A 83 -11.15 1.60 4.14
C SER A 83 -9.87 2.44 4.10
N SER A 84 -8.77 1.89 4.60
CA SER A 84 -7.45 2.53 4.63
C SER A 84 -6.72 2.50 3.28
N SER A 85 -7.23 1.75 2.30
CA SER A 85 -6.70 1.66 0.95
C SER A 85 -7.78 1.92 -0.10
N GLU A 86 -7.37 2.48 -1.23
CA GLU A 86 -8.20 2.55 -2.45
C GLU A 86 -8.22 1.18 -3.16
N THR A 87 -8.31 0.07 -2.42
CA THR A 87 -8.38 -1.25 -3.03
C THR A 87 -9.84 -1.58 -3.36
N MET A 88 -9.99 -2.30 -4.47
CA MET A 88 -11.08 -3.23 -4.78
C MET A 88 -11.51 -4.05 -3.52
N PRO A 89 -12.68 -4.74 -3.54
CA PRO A 89 -13.33 -5.30 -2.36
C PRO A 89 -12.39 -6.03 -1.38
N PRO A 90 -12.71 -6.02 -0.07
CA PRO A 90 -11.76 -6.34 0.98
C PRO A 90 -11.21 -7.77 0.89
N GLN A 91 -9.89 -7.86 0.74
CA GLN A 91 -9.09 -9.09 0.66
C GLN A 91 -8.76 -9.68 2.05
N ASP A 92 -9.10 -8.98 3.14
CA ASP A 92 -8.58 -9.27 4.48
C ASP A 92 -9.29 -10.41 5.26
N LEU A 93 -10.18 -11.19 4.62
CA LEU A 93 -10.77 -12.41 5.21
C LEU A 93 -10.88 -13.56 4.21
N GLU A 94 -9.94 -13.67 3.27
CA GLU A 94 -9.94 -14.72 2.25
C GLU A 94 -9.41 -16.07 2.77
N PHE A 95 -9.88 -16.57 3.91
CA PHE A 95 -9.81 -18.01 4.16
C PHE A 95 -10.63 -18.79 3.10
N ASN A 96 -11.58 -18.09 2.48
CA ASN A 96 -12.46 -18.58 1.43
C ASN A 96 -12.07 -18.00 0.04
N GLU A 97 -10.82 -17.58 -0.20
CA GLU A 97 -10.33 -17.10 -1.52
C GLU A 97 -10.80 -18.03 -2.65
N ALA A 98 -10.57 -19.33 -2.45
CA ALA A 98 -10.91 -20.36 -3.41
C ALA A 98 -12.42 -20.43 -3.70
N GLU A 99 -13.28 -20.24 -2.68
CA GLU A 99 -14.74 -20.30 -2.82
C GLU A 99 -15.28 -19.00 -3.42
N ALA A 100 -14.74 -17.84 -3.01
CA ALA A 100 -15.10 -16.54 -3.55
C ALA A 100 -14.78 -16.43 -5.05
N HIS A 101 -13.69 -17.06 -5.49
CA HIS A 101 -13.31 -17.09 -6.90
C HIS A 101 -13.91 -18.26 -7.68
N ALA A 102 -14.32 -19.36 -7.03
CA ALA A 102 -14.97 -20.49 -7.70
C ALA A 102 -16.26 -20.06 -8.43
N ASP A 103 -17.13 -19.29 -7.78
CA ASP A 103 -18.43 -18.90 -8.38
C ASP A 103 -18.30 -17.81 -9.45
N THR A 104 -17.20 -17.03 -9.45
CA THR A 104 -16.93 -16.03 -10.50
C THR A 104 -16.53 -16.66 -11.85
N THR A 105 -16.28 -17.98 -11.88
CA THR A 105 -15.89 -18.73 -13.09
C THR A 105 -17.05 -19.48 -13.75
N GLY A 106 -18.29 -19.31 -13.28
CA GLY A 106 -19.49 -19.94 -13.86
C GLY A 106 -19.81 -19.57 -15.32
N GLU A 107 -19.08 -18.61 -15.93
CA GLU A 107 -19.15 -18.32 -17.37
C GLU A 107 -18.05 -19.03 -18.19
N ASP A 108 -17.03 -19.60 -17.55
CA ASP A 108 -15.86 -20.22 -18.19
C ASP A 108 -15.83 -21.76 -18.09
N GLU A 109 -16.79 -22.39 -17.39
CA GLU A 109 -16.93 -23.85 -17.38
C GLU A 109 -18.03 -24.35 -18.34
N ALA A 110 -17.62 -24.80 -19.54
CA ALA A 110 -18.13 -25.97 -20.31
C ALA A 110 -17.84 -25.84 -21.83
N PRO A 111 -17.85 -26.93 -22.65
CA PRO A 111 -17.81 -28.37 -22.35
C PRO A 111 -16.53 -29.04 -22.91
N ASP A 112 -16.45 -30.36 -22.71
CA ASP A 112 -15.44 -31.29 -23.23
C ASP A 112 -15.15 -31.08 -24.72
N ASN A 113 -13.86 -31.12 -25.08
CA ASN A 113 -13.34 -30.92 -26.43
C ASN A 113 -13.95 -31.97 -27.38
N GLN A 114 -14.98 -31.58 -28.14
CA GLN A 114 -15.32 -32.25 -29.39
C GLN A 114 -14.87 -31.37 -30.56
N ASN A 115 -14.01 -31.98 -31.36
CA ASN A 115 -13.50 -31.65 -32.71
C ASN A 115 -14.40 -30.67 -33.51
N ASP A 116 -13.90 -29.84 -34.42
CA ASP A 116 -13.03 -30.22 -35.53
C ASP A 116 -12.51 -28.98 -36.27
N GLU A 117 -11.38 -29.14 -36.96
CA GLU A 117 -10.93 -28.20 -37.99
C GLU A 117 -11.88 -28.29 -39.21
N THR A 118 -12.33 -27.14 -39.71
CA THR A 118 -12.45 -26.73 -41.13
C THR A 118 -13.69 -25.87 -41.38
N SER A 119 -13.46 -24.61 -41.74
CA SER A 119 -13.99 -23.99 -42.96
C SER A 119 -13.64 -22.50 -42.98
N GLU A 120 -12.79 -22.12 -43.95
CA GLU A 120 -12.71 -20.74 -44.40
C GLU A 120 -14.05 -20.36 -45.03
N ALA A 121 -14.87 -19.62 -44.29
CA ALA A 121 -15.93 -18.82 -44.86
C ALA A 121 -15.95 -17.47 -44.15
N LYS A 122 -15.43 -16.44 -44.83
CA LYS A 122 -15.66 -15.05 -44.48
C LYS A 122 -17.17 -14.81 -44.47
N ASN A 123 -17.75 -14.59 -43.30
CA ASN A 123 -19.01 -13.87 -43.18
C ASN A 123 -19.02 -13.01 -41.90
N THR A 124 -19.40 -11.76 -42.13
CA THR A 124 -19.53 -10.69 -41.15
C THR A 124 -20.80 -10.87 -40.33
N SER A 125 -20.65 -11.22 -39.06
CA SER A 125 -21.62 -10.89 -38.02
C SER A 125 -20.94 -10.94 -36.66
N SER A 126 -21.19 -9.90 -35.87
CA SER A 126 -20.71 -9.73 -34.50
C SER A 126 -21.27 -10.82 -33.59
N GLU A 127 -20.55 -11.93 -33.48
CA GLU A 127 -20.71 -12.89 -32.38
C GLU A 127 -19.57 -12.69 -31.39
N THR A 128 -19.95 -12.41 -30.16
CA THR A 128 -19.10 -12.33 -28.98
C THR A 128 -18.23 -13.58 -28.91
N LYS A 129 -16.96 -13.47 -29.30
CA LYS A 129 -15.98 -14.57 -29.21
C LYS A 129 -15.89 -15.00 -27.75
N ARG A 130 -16.56 -16.10 -27.40
CA ARG A 130 -16.34 -16.81 -26.14
C ARG A 130 -14.86 -17.12 -26.05
N ARG A 131 -14.20 -16.56 -25.04
CA ARG A 131 -12.76 -16.74 -24.80
C ARG A 131 -12.56 -18.18 -24.34
N GLY A 132 -12.18 -19.07 -25.25
CA GLY A 132 -11.76 -20.42 -24.88
C GLY A 132 -10.57 -20.39 -23.92
N ARG A 133 -10.35 -21.49 -23.20
CA ARG A 133 -9.26 -21.64 -22.22
C ARG A 133 -7.94 -21.11 -22.79
N PRO A 134 -7.24 -20.21 -22.09
CA PRO A 134 -5.94 -19.72 -22.55
C PRO A 134 -4.98 -20.90 -22.69
N LYS A 135 -4.22 -20.93 -23.79
CA LYS A 135 -3.21 -21.97 -24.03
C LYS A 135 -2.16 -21.91 -22.92
N LEU A 136 -1.67 -23.08 -22.49
CA LEU A 136 -0.54 -23.14 -21.57
C LEU A 136 0.71 -22.55 -22.23
N PRO A 137 1.62 -21.93 -21.46
CA PRO A 137 2.85 -21.37 -21.99
C PRO A 137 3.63 -22.37 -22.86
N GLU A 138 4.12 -21.92 -24.02
CA GLU A 138 4.86 -22.77 -24.95
C GLU A 138 6.23 -23.19 -24.39
N ASP A 139 6.82 -22.36 -23.55
CA ASP A 139 8.15 -22.59 -22.95
C ASP A 139 8.17 -23.70 -21.88
N LEU A 140 7.01 -24.14 -21.38
CA LEU A 140 6.95 -25.24 -20.41
C LEU A 140 7.23 -26.58 -21.10
N PRO A 141 8.08 -27.45 -20.50
CA PRO A 141 8.41 -28.74 -21.07
C PRO A 141 7.17 -29.64 -21.17
N ARG A 142 6.96 -30.27 -22.34
CA ARG A 142 5.84 -31.18 -22.61
C ARG A 142 6.31 -32.62 -22.67
N GLU A 143 5.90 -33.42 -21.70
CA GLU A 143 6.05 -34.88 -21.74
C GLU A 143 4.79 -35.50 -22.37
N ARG A 144 4.93 -36.19 -23.51
CA ARG A 144 3.78 -36.79 -24.22
C ARG A 144 3.57 -38.23 -23.77
N VAL A 145 2.44 -38.48 -23.13
CA VAL A 145 1.97 -39.83 -22.82
C VAL A 145 0.92 -40.25 -23.85
N VAL A 146 1.21 -41.27 -24.66
CA VAL A 146 0.25 -41.83 -25.62
C VAL A 146 -0.54 -42.93 -24.93
N VAL A 147 -1.84 -42.72 -24.78
CA VAL A 147 -2.80 -43.75 -24.35
C VAL A 147 -3.43 -44.32 -25.61
N ASP A 148 -3.11 -45.58 -25.93
CA ASP A 148 -3.59 -46.27 -27.13
C ASP A 148 -4.56 -47.39 -26.75
N ILE A 149 -5.41 -47.79 -27.68
CA ILE A 149 -6.33 -48.91 -27.50
C ILE A 149 -5.56 -50.24 -27.46
N PRO A 150 -6.04 -51.24 -26.71
CA PRO A 150 -5.47 -52.59 -26.71
C PRO A 150 -5.37 -53.17 -28.12
N GLU A 151 -4.37 -54.03 -28.38
CA GLU A 151 -4.19 -54.64 -29.71
C GLU A 151 -5.42 -55.43 -30.18
N SER A 152 -6.17 -56.02 -29.25
CA SER A 152 -7.43 -56.73 -29.54
C SER A 152 -8.51 -55.82 -30.13
N GLU A 153 -8.48 -54.51 -29.84
CA GLU A 153 -9.46 -53.53 -30.29
C GLU A 153 -9.02 -52.81 -31.58
N LYS A 154 -7.80 -53.08 -32.06
CA LYS A 154 -7.29 -52.55 -33.34
C LYS A 154 -7.83 -53.29 -34.55
N THR A 155 -8.80 -54.18 -34.38
CA THR A 155 -9.45 -54.93 -35.46
C THR A 155 -10.86 -54.41 -35.68
N CYS A 156 -11.22 -54.07 -36.92
CA CYS A 156 -12.54 -53.55 -37.26
C CYS A 156 -13.62 -54.61 -37.02
N SER A 157 -14.65 -54.27 -36.25
CA SER A 157 -15.75 -55.19 -35.92
C SER A 157 -16.60 -55.61 -37.12
N CYS A 158 -16.62 -54.83 -38.21
CA CYS A 158 -17.44 -55.09 -39.40
C CYS A 158 -16.73 -55.98 -40.43
N CYS A 159 -15.46 -55.68 -40.76
CA CYS A 159 -14.72 -56.35 -41.83
C CYS A 159 -13.46 -57.09 -41.37
N GLN A 160 -13.18 -57.13 -40.06
CA GLN A 160 -12.03 -57.79 -39.43
C GLN A 160 -10.66 -57.30 -39.94
N SER A 161 -10.60 -56.18 -40.65
CA SER A 161 -9.34 -55.57 -41.07
C SER A 161 -8.70 -54.76 -39.94
N MET A 162 -7.38 -54.58 -39.99
CA MET A 162 -6.65 -53.74 -39.03
C MET A 162 -7.08 -52.27 -39.16
N LEU A 163 -7.38 -51.62 -38.04
CA LEU A 163 -7.70 -50.20 -37.96
C LEU A 163 -6.43 -49.38 -38.21
N CYS A 164 -6.55 -48.34 -39.04
CA CYS A 164 -5.47 -47.40 -39.31
C CYS A 164 -5.60 -46.19 -38.38
N ARG A 165 -4.49 -45.70 -37.83
CA ARG A 165 -4.48 -44.52 -36.96
C ARG A 165 -4.87 -43.28 -37.77
N MET A 166 -5.92 -42.57 -37.33
CA MET A 166 -6.40 -41.33 -37.95
C MET A 166 -6.51 -40.24 -36.90
N GLY A 167 -5.68 -39.21 -37.03
CA GLY A 167 -5.66 -38.08 -36.10
C GLY A 167 -5.24 -38.44 -34.67
N GLN A 168 -5.33 -37.45 -33.78
CA GLN A 168 -5.22 -37.61 -32.34
C GLN A 168 -5.90 -36.43 -31.65
N SER A 169 -6.60 -36.68 -30.54
CA SER A 169 -7.05 -35.61 -29.65
C SER A 169 -5.97 -35.36 -28.60
N THR A 170 -5.60 -34.09 -28.38
CA THR A 170 -4.57 -33.70 -27.41
C THR A 170 -5.19 -32.89 -26.28
N SER A 171 -4.94 -33.32 -25.04
CA SER A 171 -5.27 -32.56 -23.83
C SER A 171 -3.98 -32.23 -23.08
N GLU A 172 -3.77 -30.97 -22.73
CA GLU A 172 -2.61 -30.54 -21.93
C GLU A 172 -3.01 -30.42 -20.45
N LYS A 173 -2.19 -31.00 -19.56
CA LYS A 173 -2.35 -30.90 -18.11
C LYS A 173 -1.03 -30.49 -17.48
N LEU A 174 -1.10 -29.65 -16.46
CA LEU A 174 0.08 -29.24 -15.69
C LEU A 174 0.40 -30.30 -14.63
N VAL A 175 1.64 -30.76 -14.64
CA VAL A 175 2.20 -31.62 -13.59
C VAL A 175 3.09 -30.76 -12.71
N TYR A 176 2.78 -30.69 -11.41
CA TYR A 176 3.60 -29.99 -10.42
C TYR A 176 4.47 -30.99 -9.65
N ILE A 177 5.79 -30.88 -9.82
CA ILE A 177 6.78 -31.67 -9.07
C ILE A 177 7.41 -30.72 -8.04
N PRO A 178 7.29 -31.00 -6.72
CA PRO A 178 7.88 -30.15 -5.69
C PRO A 178 9.42 -30.19 -5.73
N ALA A 179 10.06 -29.28 -4.98
CA ALA A 179 11.51 -29.19 -4.92
C ALA A 179 12.17 -30.53 -4.55
N ARG A 180 13.19 -30.93 -5.33
CA ARG A 180 13.99 -32.14 -5.09
C ARG A 180 15.27 -31.81 -4.33
N LEU A 181 15.47 -32.43 -3.17
CA LEU A 181 16.71 -32.34 -2.40
C LEU A 181 17.60 -33.55 -2.66
N TYR A 182 18.90 -33.32 -2.87
CA TYR A 182 19.92 -34.37 -2.97
C TYR A 182 21.25 -33.87 -2.38
N VAL A 183 22.12 -34.80 -2.01
CA VAL A 183 23.45 -34.48 -1.47
C VAL A 183 24.47 -34.54 -2.59
N GLU A 184 25.12 -33.41 -2.86
CA GLU A 184 26.27 -33.34 -3.77
C GLU A 184 27.54 -33.74 -3.00
N VAL A 185 28.22 -34.81 -3.45
CA VAL A 185 29.46 -35.30 -2.83
C VAL A 185 30.64 -34.96 -3.73
N THR A 186 31.51 -34.05 -3.28
CA THR A 186 32.74 -33.70 -3.98
C THR A 186 33.90 -34.54 -3.46
N GLU A 187 34.29 -35.57 -4.22
CA GLU A 187 35.47 -36.39 -3.90
C GLU A 187 36.74 -35.77 -4.48
N ARG A 188 37.78 -35.64 -3.63
CA ARG A 188 39.10 -35.10 -4.01
C ARG A 188 40.18 -36.14 -3.74
N PRO A 189 40.51 -37.00 -4.73
CA PRO A 189 41.55 -38.01 -4.56
C PRO A 189 42.90 -37.39 -4.20
N LYS A 190 43.64 -38.08 -3.35
CA LYS A 190 45.01 -37.72 -2.95
C LYS A 190 45.98 -38.64 -3.67
N TYR A 191 47.00 -38.07 -4.29
CA TYR A 191 48.02 -38.81 -5.00
C TYR A 191 49.36 -38.69 -4.27
N VAL A 192 50.09 -39.79 -4.19
CA VAL A 192 51.42 -39.87 -3.60
C VAL A 192 52.35 -40.63 -4.52
N CYS A 193 53.62 -40.22 -4.59
CA CYS A 193 54.64 -40.96 -5.30
C CYS A 193 55.14 -42.12 -4.42
N ARG A 194 54.74 -43.36 -4.75
CA ARG A 194 55.16 -44.56 -4.01
C ARG A 194 56.68 -44.80 -4.08
N GLN A 195 57.33 -44.34 -5.14
CA GLN A 195 58.78 -44.50 -5.33
C GLN A 195 59.57 -43.67 -4.30
N CYS A 196 59.22 -42.39 -4.16
CA CYS A 196 59.86 -41.49 -3.20
C CYS A 196 59.57 -41.92 -1.75
N ASP A 197 58.37 -42.43 -1.49
CA ASP A 197 57.97 -42.94 -0.19
C ASP A 197 58.81 -44.16 0.24
N ALA A 198 59.09 -45.08 -0.70
CA ALA A 198 59.94 -46.24 -0.46
C ALA A 198 61.43 -45.90 -0.26
N LEU A 199 61.92 -44.82 -0.87
CA LEU A 199 63.31 -44.37 -0.77
C LEU A 199 63.58 -43.49 0.46
N GLY A 200 62.57 -43.23 1.31
CA GLY A 200 62.70 -42.37 2.49
C GLY A 200 62.85 -40.87 2.15
N GLU A 201 62.62 -40.48 0.90
CA GLU A 201 62.56 -39.08 0.49
C GLU A 201 61.18 -38.49 0.84
N LYS A 202 61.11 -37.16 1.03
CA LYS A 202 59.83 -36.48 1.34
C LYS A 202 58.84 -36.67 0.18
N SER A 203 57.87 -37.56 0.33
CA SER A 203 56.78 -37.76 -0.61
C SER A 203 55.80 -36.58 -0.52
N VAL A 204 55.56 -35.87 -1.64
CA VAL A 204 54.59 -34.77 -1.72
C VAL A 204 53.21 -35.34 -2.00
N VAL A 205 52.23 -35.01 -1.17
CA VAL A 205 50.81 -35.35 -1.39
C VAL A 205 50.18 -34.33 -2.33
N ALA A 206 49.83 -34.74 -3.55
CA ALA A 206 49.13 -33.91 -4.51
C ALA A 206 47.61 -34.09 -4.40
N MET A 207 46.87 -32.99 -4.34
CA MET A 207 45.41 -32.97 -4.25
C MET A 207 44.89 -31.64 -4.82
N ALA A 208 43.82 -31.68 -5.62
CA ALA A 208 43.15 -30.47 -6.14
C ALA A 208 42.63 -29.60 -4.99
N SER A 209 42.54 -28.27 -5.10
CA SER A 209 41.94 -27.38 -4.09
C SER A 209 40.42 -27.60 -3.90
N PRO A 210 39.82 -27.26 -2.74
CA PRO A 210 38.38 -27.35 -2.58
C PRO A 210 37.67 -26.41 -3.58
N PRO A 211 36.47 -26.76 -4.06
CA PRO A 211 35.67 -25.83 -4.85
C PRO A 211 35.34 -24.59 -4.03
N ALA A 212 35.20 -23.45 -4.70
CA ALA A 212 34.80 -22.20 -4.05
C ALA A 212 33.38 -22.34 -3.47
N SER A 213 33.19 -21.84 -2.26
CA SER A 213 31.88 -21.79 -1.60
C SER A 213 31.69 -20.44 -0.92
N ILE A 214 30.48 -19.90 -1.03
CA ILE A 214 30.09 -18.60 -0.44
C ILE A 214 30.35 -18.59 1.07
N ILE A 215 29.98 -19.69 1.74
CA ILE A 215 30.20 -19.91 3.17
C ILE A 215 31.08 -21.16 3.32
N PRO A 216 32.38 -21.00 3.62
CA PRO A 216 33.29 -22.13 3.80
C PRO A 216 32.78 -23.12 4.84
N LYS A 217 32.90 -24.43 4.52
CA LYS A 217 32.47 -25.56 5.36
C LYS A 217 30.95 -25.64 5.63
N SER A 218 30.12 -24.86 4.93
CA SER A 218 28.67 -25.02 4.99
C SER A 218 28.22 -26.27 4.22
N ILE A 219 27.16 -26.91 4.71
CA ILE A 219 26.46 -27.98 3.97
C ILE A 219 25.57 -27.43 2.84
N ALA A 220 25.30 -26.13 2.85
CA ALA A 220 24.41 -25.49 1.91
C ALA A 220 25.17 -24.97 0.68
N THR A 221 24.62 -25.29 -0.49
CA THR A 221 25.05 -24.79 -1.79
C THR A 221 24.41 -23.42 -2.07
N PRO A 222 24.92 -22.67 -3.08
CA PRO A 222 24.29 -21.41 -3.53
C PRO A 222 22.79 -21.56 -3.86
N SER A 223 22.37 -22.69 -4.43
CA SER A 223 20.96 -22.96 -4.73
C SER A 223 20.10 -23.05 -3.46
N LEU A 224 20.58 -23.73 -2.41
CA LEU A 224 19.86 -23.80 -1.14
C LEU A 224 19.78 -22.42 -0.45
N PHE A 225 20.85 -21.62 -0.50
CA PHE A 225 20.81 -20.25 0.01
C PHE A 225 19.78 -19.40 -0.72
N ALA A 226 19.78 -19.42 -2.05
CA ALA A 226 18.83 -18.66 -2.88
C ALA A 226 17.39 -19.04 -2.55
N GLN A 227 17.09 -20.33 -2.39
CA GLN A 227 15.75 -20.80 -2.04
C GLN A 227 15.29 -20.29 -0.67
N ILE A 228 16.16 -20.37 0.36
CA ILE A 228 15.82 -19.92 1.71
C ILE A 228 15.57 -18.40 1.75
N ILE A 229 16.43 -17.62 1.08
CA ILE A 229 16.35 -16.16 1.01
C ILE A 229 15.10 -15.74 0.25
N THR A 230 14.85 -16.33 -0.93
CA THR A 230 13.67 -16.03 -1.75
C THR A 230 12.38 -16.33 -0.99
N ASN A 231 12.29 -17.51 -0.37
CA ASN A 231 11.13 -17.85 0.44
C ASN A 231 10.93 -16.86 1.60
N LYS A 232 12.00 -16.42 2.27
CA LYS A 232 11.89 -15.51 3.41
C LYS A 232 11.43 -14.11 3.01
N TYR A 233 12.04 -13.54 1.97
CA TYR A 233 11.90 -12.12 1.65
C TYR A 233 10.93 -11.85 0.49
N HIS A 234 10.90 -12.70 -0.53
CA HIS A 234 10.00 -12.53 -1.67
C HIS A 234 8.61 -13.11 -1.40
N TYR A 235 8.54 -14.33 -0.88
CA TYR A 235 7.27 -15.01 -0.56
C TYR A 235 6.82 -14.84 0.89
N ALA A 236 7.50 -13.99 1.66
CA ALA A 236 7.19 -13.71 3.06
C ALA A 236 7.03 -14.97 3.96
N LEU A 237 7.70 -16.08 3.62
CA LEU A 237 7.61 -17.35 4.35
C LEU A 237 8.60 -17.37 5.52
N PRO A 238 8.14 -17.26 6.79
CA PRO A 238 9.02 -17.15 7.93
C PRO A 238 9.90 -18.40 8.10
N LEU A 239 11.10 -18.23 8.65
CA LEU A 239 12.09 -19.31 8.77
C LEU A 239 11.59 -20.52 9.57
N TYR A 240 10.65 -20.34 10.50
CA TYR A 240 10.06 -21.46 11.23
C TYR A 240 9.13 -22.31 10.36
N ARG A 241 8.42 -21.69 9.40
CA ARG A 241 7.60 -22.44 8.43
C ARG A 241 8.50 -23.16 7.43
N GLN A 242 9.60 -22.53 7.02
CA GLN A 242 10.62 -23.19 6.20
C GLN A 242 11.26 -24.38 6.93
N GLU A 243 11.54 -24.26 8.22
CA GLU A 243 12.04 -25.38 9.04
C GLU A 243 11.07 -26.57 9.03
N SER A 244 9.77 -26.31 9.18
CA SER A 244 8.74 -27.36 9.04
C SER A 244 8.68 -27.95 7.63
N LEU A 245 8.81 -27.12 6.59
CA LEU A 245 8.83 -27.56 5.19
C LEU A 245 10.03 -28.48 4.91
N PHE A 246 11.24 -28.10 5.32
CA PHE A 246 12.43 -28.95 5.16
C PHE A 246 12.32 -30.25 5.96
N ARG A 247 11.69 -30.22 7.15
CA ARG A 247 11.42 -31.44 7.92
C ARG A 247 10.50 -32.40 7.18
N GLN A 248 9.49 -31.91 6.44
CA GLN A 248 8.64 -32.74 5.59
C GLN A 248 9.43 -33.39 4.44
N TYR A 249 10.46 -32.71 3.94
CA TYR A 249 11.40 -33.28 2.96
C TYR A 249 12.48 -34.18 3.59
N GLY A 250 12.39 -34.49 4.88
CA GLY A 250 13.35 -35.34 5.59
C GLY A 250 14.66 -34.65 6.00
N LEU A 251 14.76 -33.32 5.83
CA LEU A 251 15.94 -32.54 6.21
C LEU A 251 15.70 -31.76 7.50
N ALA A 252 16.39 -32.13 8.58
CA ALA A 252 16.35 -31.40 9.84
C ALA A 252 17.21 -30.12 9.76
N LEU A 253 16.66 -29.04 9.20
CA LEU A 253 17.33 -27.75 9.08
C LEU A 253 16.79 -26.73 10.08
N SER A 254 17.60 -26.40 11.11
CA SER A 254 17.17 -25.51 12.18
C SER A 254 17.01 -24.06 11.74
N ARG A 255 16.06 -23.34 12.36
CA ARG A 255 15.90 -21.89 12.18
C ARG A 255 17.20 -21.12 12.43
N LYS A 256 17.95 -21.49 13.47
CA LYS A 256 19.21 -20.83 13.85
C LYS A 256 20.23 -20.92 12.72
N THR A 257 20.38 -22.10 12.13
CA THR A 257 21.28 -22.35 10.99
C THR A 257 20.91 -21.47 9.80
N MET A 258 19.62 -21.44 9.42
CA MET A 258 19.14 -20.61 8.32
C MET A 258 19.37 -19.11 8.58
N SER A 259 19.10 -18.63 9.80
CA SER A 259 19.37 -17.23 10.17
C SER A 259 20.85 -16.88 10.03
N GLN A 260 21.75 -17.74 10.51
CA GLN A 260 23.19 -17.52 10.40
C GLN A 260 23.66 -17.51 8.94
N TRP A 261 23.10 -18.37 8.10
CA TRP A 261 23.41 -18.38 6.67
C TRP A 261 22.95 -17.10 5.98
N ILE A 262 21.74 -16.61 6.27
CA ILE A 262 21.23 -15.36 5.69
C ILE A 262 22.16 -14.19 6.02
N LEU A 263 22.57 -14.05 7.29
CA LEU A 263 23.48 -12.96 7.70
C LEU A 263 24.84 -13.05 7.00
N ARG A 264 25.42 -14.25 6.93
CA ARG A 264 26.70 -14.46 6.22
C ARG A 264 26.57 -14.20 4.72
N CYS A 265 25.43 -14.53 4.12
CA CYS A 265 25.17 -14.19 2.72
C CYS A 265 25.03 -12.67 2.53
N ALA A 266 24.38 -11.96 3.46
CA ALA A 266 24.30 -10.51 3.42
C ALA A 266 25.70 -9.86 3.39
N ASP A 267 26.61 -10.29 4.27
CA ASP A 267 28.01 -9.82 4.28
C ASP A 267 28.72 -10.04 2.93
N LYS A 268 28.38 -11.10 2.20
CA LYS A 268 28.99 -11.43 0.89
C LYS A 268 28.38 -10.66 -0.27
N VAL A 269 27.13 -10.21 -0.13
CA VAL A 269 26.40 -9.47 -1.16
C VAL A 269 26.58 -7.96 -0.99
N GLU A 270 27.11 -7.49 0.14
CA GLU A 270 27.39 -6.08 0.41
C GLU A 270 28.13 -5.34 -0.75
N PRO A 271 29.17 -5.89 -1.40
CA PRO A 271 29.82 -5.21 -2.53
C PRO A 271 28.89 -5.03 -3.74
N LEU A 272 27.95 -5.96 -3.95
CA LEU A 272 26.93 -5.83 -5.00
C LEU A 272 25.91 -4.75 -4.64
N ILE A 273 25.51 -4.65 -3.37
CA ILE A 273 24.61 -3.58 -2.90
C ILE A 273 25.27 -2.21 -3.08
N ALA A 274 26.56 -2.10 -2.77
CA ALA A 274 27.34 -0.88 -3.01
C ALA A 274 27.35 -0.50 -4.50
N LEU A 275 27.61 -1.46 -5.40
CA LEU A 275 27.57 -1.23 -6.84
C LEU A 275 26.17 -0.83 -7.34
N LEU A 276 25.11 -1.46 -6.82
CA LEU A 276 23.74 -1.08 -7.13
C LEU A 276 23.42 0.33 -6.65
N LYS A 277 23.93 0.74 -5.49
CA LYS A 277 23.78 2.11 -4.99
C LYS A 277 24.47 3.12 -5.88
N GLU A 278 25.70 2.86 -6.29
CA GLU A 278 26.43 3.70 -7.25
C GLU A 278 25.66 3.82 -8.57
N THR A 279 25.15 2.69 -9.09
CA THR A 279 24.37 2.65 -10.34
C THR A 279 23.05 3.40 -10.21
N LEU A 280 22.38 3.29 -9.06
CA LEU A 280 21.16 4.01 -8.73
C LEU A 280 21.41 5.52 -8.71
N LEU A 281 22.42 5.99 -7.97
CA LEU A 281 22.74 7.41 -7.85
C LEU A 281 23.24 8.03 -9.18
N ALA A 282 23.62 7.22 -10.16
CA ALA A 282 23.97 7.68 -11.50
C ALA A 282 22.76 7.91 -12.43
N GLN A 283 21.54 7.52 -12.03
CA GLN A 283 20.34 7.71 -12.86
C GLN A 283 19.85 9.16 -12.82
N ASP A 284 19.20 9.63 -13.88
CA ASP A 284 18.66 11.00 -13.94
C ASP A 284 17.45 11.23 -13.03
N VAL A 285 16.67 10.17 -12.78
CA VAL A 285 15.41 10.21 -12.05
C VAL A 285 15.36 9.10 -11.03
N LEU A 286 15.16 9.48 -9.77
CA LEU A 286 14.98 8.59 -8.64
C LEU A 286 13.62 8.80 -7.99
N PHE A 287 13.11 7.76 -7.35
CA PHE A 287 11.94 7.77 -6.50
C PHE A 287 12.40 7.50 -5.07
N ALA A 288 11.87 8.24 -4.10
CA ALA A 288 12.10 7.97 -2.69
C ALA A 288 10.79 8.00 -1.91
N ASP A 289 10.64 7.06 -0.99
CA ASP A 289 9.51 6.97 -0.08
C ASP A 289 9.98 6.37 1.25
N GLU A 290 9.39 6.81 2.36
CA GLU A 290 9.74 6.31 3.68
C GLU A 290 8.56 5.62 4.37
N THR A 291 8.83 4.46 4.93
CA THR A 291 7.83 3.67 5.65
C THR A 291 8.29 3.42 7.08
N THR A 292 7.35 3.54 8.02
CA THR A 292 7.59 3.22 9.44
C THR A 292 7.55 1.73 9.68
N LEU A 293 8.50 1.24 10.49
CA LEU A 293 8.59 -0.15 10.93
C LEU A 293 8.64 -0.22 12.46
N THR A 294 8.05 -1.27 13.02
CA THR A 294 8.20 -1.64 14.43
C THR A 294 9.20 -2.77 14.54
N VAL A 295 10.30 -2.55 15.25
CA VAL A 295 11.38 -3.53 15.44
C VAL A 295 11.25 -4.16 16.82
N LEU A 296 11.39 -5.48 16.88
CA LEU A 296 11.12 -6.28 18.09
C LEU A 296 12.00 -5.92 19.30
N ASP A 297 13.24 -5.48 19.09
CA ASP A 297 14.18 -5.17 20.17
C ASP A 297 13.88 -3.84 20.90
N ASP A 298 12.98 -3.00 20.38
CA ASP A 298 12.66 -1.71 21.01
C ASP A 298 11.23 -1.26 20.67
N GLU A 299 10.23 -1.85 21.33
CA GLU A 299 8.79 -1.54 21.14
C GLU A 299 8.45 -0.04 21.29
N ARG A 300 9.38 0.76 21.86
CA ARG A 300 9.22 2.20 22.09
C ARG A 300 9.86 3.08 21.02
N LYS A 301 10.69 2.55 20.12
CA LYS A 301 11.35 3.33 19.06
C LYS A 301 10.79 3.00 17.68
N LYS A 302 10.18 3.99 17.05
CA LYS A 302 9.80 3.91 15.64
C LYS A 302 11.08 3.89 14.80
N SER A 303 11.25 2.85 14.00
CA SER A 303 12.31 2.78 13.00
C SER A 303 11.73 3.10 11.63
N TYR A 304 12.60 3.46 10.70
CA TYR A 304 12.20 3.90 9.37
C TYR A 304 13.01 3.15 8.34
N ILE A 305 12.38 2.82 7.22
CA ILE A 305 13.07 2.33 6.04
C ILE A 305 12.76 3.26 4.88
N TRP A 306 13.81 3.78 4.28
CA TRP A 306 13.70 4.49 3.02
C TRP A 306 13.79 3.49 1.89
N LEU A 307 12.88 3.60 0.94
CA LEU A 307 12.97 2.99 -0.36
C LEU A 307 13.55 4.04 -1.30
N TYR A 308 14.64 3.70 -1.99
CA TYR A 308 15.14 4.45 -3.13
C TYR A 308 15.08 3.57 -4.35
N GLY A 309 14.50 4.06 -5.44
CA GLY A 309 14.39 3.27 -6.65
C GLY A 309 14.52 4.08 -7.92
N CYS A 310 14.80 3.37 -9.01
CA CYS A 310 14.69 3.85 -10.37
C CYS A 310 13.89 2.83 -11.18
N GLY A 311 13.02 3.34 -12.05
CA GLY A 311 12.22 2.50 -12.94
C GLY A 311 12.86 2.44 -14.32
N PRO A 312 12.59 1.38 -15.11
CA PRO A 312 12.95 1.40 -16.52
C PRO A 312 12.27 2.60 -17.18
N TYR A 313 12.99 3.30 -18.06
CA TYR A 313 12.40 4.35 -18.87
C TYR A 313 11.25 3.72 -19.68
N ARG A 314 10.05 4.29 -19.59
CA ARG A 314 8.82 3.74 -20.18
C ARG A 314 8.89 3.57 -21.71
N ASP A 315 9.90 4.14 -22.34
CA ASP A 315 10.09 4.17 -23.79
C ASP A 315 10.67 2.86 -24.36
N GLY A 316 10.64 1.77 -23.60
CA GLY A 316 11.08 0.45 -24.09
C GLY A 316 12.60 0.33 -24.25
N ASN A 317 13.37 1.31 -23.80
CA ASN A 317 14.82 1.18 -23.72
C ASN A 317 15.16 0.31 -22.51
N ALA A 318 15.20 -1.01 -22.73
CA ALA A 318 15.50 -2.05 -21.74
C ALA A 318 16.90 -1.95 -21.09
N GLN A 319 17.61 -0.85 -21.33
CA GLN A 319 18.98 -0.60 -20.93
C GLN A 319 19.11 0.13 -19.59
N ALA A 320 18.06 0.83 -19.14
CA ALA A 320 18.03 1.43 -17.80
C ALA A 320 17.63 0.37 -16.75
N PRO A 321 18.47 0.10 -15.73
CA PRO A 321 18.18 -0.94 -14.76
C PRO A 321 17.03 -0.53 -13.83
N GLY A 322 16.09 -1.45 -13.59
CA GLY A 322 15.12 -1.30 -12.50
C GLY A 322 15.79 -1.67 -11.17
N ILE A 323 16.08 -0.69 -10.33
CA ILE A 323 16.77 -0.89 -9.04
C ILE A 323 15.85 -0.39 -7.93
N VAL A 324 15.75 -1.16 -6.85
CA VAL A 324 15.11 -0.76 -5.61
C VAL A 324 16.04 -1.14 -4.46
N LEU A 325 16.47 -0.13 -3.69
CA LEU A 325 17.30 -0.29 -2.52
C LEU A 325 16.57 0.21 -1.28
N PHE A 326 16.80 -0.49 -0.18
CA PHE A 326 16.24 -0.15 1.11
C PHE A 326 17.35 0.34 2.04
N ASP A 327 17.11 1.48 2.69
CA ASP A 327 18.00 2.10 3.65
C ASP A 327 17.32 2.14 5.03
N TYR A 328 17.83 1.34 5.95
CA TYR A 328 17.29 1.25 7.30
C TYR A 328 17.89 2.32 8.21
N GLN A 329 17.01 3.07 8.87
CA GLN A 329 17.38 4.16 9.78
C GLN A 329 16.81 3.90 11.17
N GLU A 330 17.71 3.70 12.12
CA GLU A 330 17.37 3.39 13.50
C GLU A 330 16.88 4.66 14.24
N GLY A 331 15.59 4.71 14.55
CA GLY A 331 15.02 5.73 15.43
C GLY A 331 14.93 7.16 14.88
N SER A 332 15.49 7.43 13.69
CA SER A 332 15.53 8.77 13.10
C SER A 332 14.74 8.85 11.81
N ARG A 333 13.90 9.89 11.71
CA ARG A 333 13.32 10.37 10.45
C ARG A 333 13.86 11.72 10.03
N GLY A 334 15.06 12.07 10.50
CA GLY A 334 15.63 13.39 10.27
C GLY A 334 16.06 13.59 8.82
N HIS A 335 16.22 14.86 8.43
CA HIS A 335 16.78 15.26 7.13
C HIS A 335 18.16 14.67 6.83
N HIS A 336 18.96 14.37 7.86
CA HIS A 336 20.28 13.75 7.70
C HIS A 336 20.23 12.35 7.07
N CYS A 337 19.11 11.61 7.23
CA CYS A 337 18.96 10.27 6.68
C CYS A 337 18.99 10.29 5.13
N PRO A 338 18.04 10.95 4.43
CA PRO A 338 18.10 11.05 2.98
C PRO A 338 19.28 11.88 2.48
N GLN A 339 19.74 12.88 3.25
CA GLN A 339 20.89 13.70 2.86
C GLN A 339 22.19 12.86 2.80
N ALA A 340 22.42 11.97 3.76
CA ALA A 340 23.60 11.11 3.74
C ALA A 340 23.52 10.08 2.61
N TYR A 341 22.35 9.48 2.41
CA TYR A 341 22.16 8.46 1.38
C TYR A 341 22.30 9.02 -0.04
N LEU A 342 21.70 10.17 -0.31
CA LEU A 342 21.67 10.87 -1.60
C LEU A 342 22.81 11.90 -1.74
N SER A 343 23.92 11.71 -1.03
CA SER A 343 25.05 12.63 -1.10
C SER A 343 25.56 12.80 -2.54
N ASN A 344 25.73 14.04 -2.98
CA ASN A 344 26.13 14.45 -4.35
C ASN A 344 25.12 14.12 -5.46
N TYR A 345 23.90 13.69 -5.14
CA TYR A 345 22.86 13.47 -6.14
C TYR A 345 22.15 14.78 -6.51
N THR A 346 22.24 15.18 -7.78
CA THR A 346 21.68 16.44 -8.31
C THR A 346 20.59 16.25 -9.37
N GLY A 347 20.20 14.99 -9.61
CA GLY A 347 19.13 14.61 -10.54
C GLY A 347 17.73 14.91 -9.99
N TYR A 348 16.71 14.39 -10.66
CA TYR A 348 15.31 14.55 -10.22
C TYR A 348 14.98 13.51 -9.15
N LEU A 349 14.36 13.96 -8.06
CA LEU A 349 13.93 13.10 -6.96
C LEU A 349 12.42 13.22 -6.77
N HIS A 350 11.69 12.16 -7.12
CA HIS A 350 10.25 12.07 -7.04
C HIS A 350 9.83 11.58 -5.64
N VAL A 351 9.19 12.46 -4.87
CA VAL A 351 8.88 12.27 -3.44
C VAL A 351 7.47 12.73 -3.07
N ASP A 352 6.98 12.33 -1.90
CA ASP A 352 5.68 12.66 -1.32
C ASP A 352 5.52 14.12 -0.81
N GLY A 353 6.62 14.89 -0.82
CA GLY A 353 6.69 16.25 -0.29
C GLY A 353 7.11 16.34 1.19
N TYR A 354 7.72 15.29 1.75
CA TYR A 354 8.28 15.35 3.09
C TYR A 354 9.46 16.33 3.19
N LYS A 355 9.43 17.21 4.20
CA LYS A 355 10.41 18.29 4.40
C LYS A 355 11.86 17.83 4.55
N ALA A 356 12.10 16.57 4.93
CA ALA A 356 13.46 16.04 5.04
C ALA A 356 14.21 16.10 3.71
N TYR A 357 13.51 15.93 2.58
CA TYR A 357 14.10 15.96 1.25
C TYR A 357 14.58 17.36 0.82
N GLU A 358 14.04 18.44 1.42
CA GLU A 358 14.44 19.84 1.12
C GLU A 358 15.90 20.15 1.47
N LYS A 359 16.55 19.30 2.27
CA LYS A 359 17.98 19.43 2.63
C LYS A 359 18.91 18.62 1.73
N THR A 360 18.38 17.92 0.73
CA THR A 360 19.17 17.23 -0.28
C THR A 360 19.58 18.19 -1.41
N GLU A 361 20.54 17.80 -2.24
CA GLU A 361 20.97 18.57 -3.42
C GLU A 361 20.12 18.27 -4.67
N ALA A 362 19.13 17.39 -4.53
CA ALA A 362 18.30 16.89 -5.62
C ALA A 362 17.23 17.89 -6.04
N LYS A 363 16.79 17.80 -7.30
CA LYS A 363 15.63 18.55 -7.82
C LYS A 363 14.35 17.81 -7.45
N LEU A 364 13.64 18.30 -6.44
CA LEU A 364 12.43 17.65 -5.93
C LEU A 364 11.27 17.75 -6.92
N VAL A 365 10.62 16.61 -7.17
CA VAL A 365 9.41 16.50 -7.99
C VAL A 365 8.31 15.87 -7.13
N GLY A 366 7.15 16.53 -7.06
CA GLY A 366 6.04 16.09 -6.22
C GLY A 366 5.31 14.88 -6.78
N CYS A 367 4.97 13.93 -5.92
CA CYS A 367 4.24 12.73 -6.29
C CYS A 367 2.74 12.95 -6.48
N TRP A 368 2.26 12.69 -7.69
CA TRP A 368 0.84 12.83 -8.04
C TRP A 368 -0.06 11.86 -7.28
N ALA A 369 0.42 10.65 -6.98
CA ALA A 369 -0.32 9.69 -6.17
C ALA A 369 -0.52 10.22 -4.74
N HIS A 370 0.52 10.81 -4.14
CA HIS A 370 0.43 11.44 -2.81
C HIS A 370 -0.41 12.72 -2.82
N ALA A 371 -0.30 13.55 -3.87
CA ALA A 371 -1.14 14.73 -4.03
C ALA A 371 -2.62 14.35 -4.13
N ARG A 372 -2.96 13.36 -4.97
CA ARG A 372 -4.33 12.86 -5.13
C ARG A 372 -4.88 12.28 -3.83
N ARG A 373 -4.10 11.48 -3.09
CA ARG A 373 -4.52 10.95 -1.79
C ARG A 373 -4.93 12.07 -0.82
N LYS A 374 -4.14 13.14 -0.74
CA LYS A 374 -4.46 14.32 0.08
C LYS A 374 -5.71 15.06 -0.41
N SER A 375 -5.90 15.18 -1.73
CA SER A 375 -7.12 15.78 -2.29
C SER A 375 -8.37 14.96 -1.95
N ILE A 376 -8.31 13.64 -2.04
CA ILE A 376 -9.41 12.75 -1.66
C ILE A 376 -9.70 12.85 -0.17
N GLU A 377 -8.67 12.86 0.68
CA GLU A 377 -8.84 13.08 2.12
C GLU A 377 -9.55 14.42 2.43
N ALA A 378 -9.31 15.46 1.62
CA ALA A 378 -9.93 16.77 1.76
C ALA A 378 -11.35 16.87 1.16
N GLU A 379 -11.66 16.17 0.07
CA GLU A 379 -13.04 16.08 -0.45
C GLU A 379 -13.97 15.30 0.49
N GLN A 380 -13.38 14.45 1.33
CA GLN A 380 -14.08 13.53 2.21
C GLN A 380 -14.18 14.01 3.67
N SER A 381 -13.46 15.07 4.03
CA SER A 381 -13.64 15.85 5.26
C SER A 381 -14.79 16.81 5.11
#